data_AF-A0A667I2D5-F1
#
_entry.id   AF-A0A667I2D5-F1
#
_cell.length_a   1.000
_cell.length_b   1.000
_cell.length_c   1.000
_cell.angle_alpha   90.00
_cell.angle_beta   90.00
_cell.angle_gamma   90.00
#
_symmetry.space_group_name_H-M   'P 1'
#
loop_
_entity.id
_entity.type
_entity.pdbx_description
1 polymer ?
#
loop_
_entity_poly.entity_id
_entity_poly.type
_entity_poly.pdbx_seq_one_letter_code
_entity_poly.pdbx_strand_id
1 'polypeptide(L)'
;MAEARSSYAGGGSEGKGLEGPSRESVPPGTTVPRVKLLDTLVDTFLQKLVAAGSYQRFTDCYKRLYQLQPEMTQRIYDKFITQLQTSVREEISEIKAEGNLEAVLNALDKIVEDRKDQEEPAWRPSGNPEADLRSALVPYFRQQRDALQRHVRKQEAENRRLAEAVVAGRQQVQELQRRGQARQQAWQVSARPYPRAQTPGPGGHDLVLVGVTWGSPHNCSPVALKRVHQDDV
;
A
#
# COMPACT_ATOMS: atom_id res chain seq x y z
N MET A 1 -41.51 29.66 23.94
CA MET A 1 -42.76 28.96 23.57
C MET A 1 -42.34 27.66 22.90
N ALA A 2 -42.68 26.44 23.32
CA ALA A 2 -43.39 25.93 24.47
C ALA A 2 -42.78 24.56 24.79
N GLU A 3 -42.63 24.26 26.08
CA GLU A 3 -42.30 22.94 26.60
C GLU A 3 -43.52 22.02 26.50
N ALA A 4 -43.30 20.72 26.34
CA ALA A 4 -44.32 19.71 26.66
C ALA A 4 -43.65 18.56 27.44
N ARG A 5 -43.71 18.71 28.75
CA ARG A 5 -43.42 17.71 29.78
C ARG A 5 -44.71 16.93 30.01
N SER A 6 -44.67 15.59 29.99
CA SER A 6 -45.76 14.78 30.55
C SER A 6 -45.18 13.78 31.55
N SER A 7 -45.63 13.97 32.78
CA SER A 7 -45.34 13.22 33.98
C SER A 7 -46.44 12.19 34.23
N TYR A 8 -46.07 10.94 34.52
CA TYR A 8 -46.91 10.08 35.36
C TYR A 8 -46.06 9.46 36.48
N ALA A 9 -46.40 9.83 37.71
CA ALA A 9 -46.21 9.02 38.92
C ALA A 9 -47.21 7.85 38.85
N GLY A 10 -47.07 6.70 39.48
CA GLY A 10 -46.18 6.20 40.52
C GLY A 10 -46.79 4.84 40.94
N GLY A 11 -45.97 3.90 41.36
CA GLY A 11 -46.45 2.58 41.79
C GLY A 11 -45.29 1.75 42.31
N GLY A 12 -44.97 1.94 43.59
CA GLY A 12 -43.96 1.14 44.27
C GLY A 12 -44.44 -0.30 44.46
N SER A 13 -43.51 -1.24 44.31
CA SER A 13 -43.63 -2.58 44.87
C SER A 13 -42.24 -3.07 45.24
N GLU A 14 -42.02 -3.20 46.54
CA GLU A 14 -40.82 -3.79 47.14
C GLU A 14 -40.71 -5.26 46.75
N GLY A 15 -39.65 -5.60 46.02
CA GLY A 15 -39.29 -6.98 45.70
C GLY A 15 -37.84 -7.21 46.09
N LYS A 16 -37.65 -7.94 47.18
CA LYS A 16 -36.35 -8.39 47.72
C LYS A 16 -35.45 -8.96 46.61
N GLY A 17 -34.39 -8.22 46.27
CA GLY A 17 -33.27 -8.74 45.48
C GLY A 17 -32.37 -9.57 46.38
N LEU A 18 -32.48 -10.90 46.25
CA LEU A 18 -31.49 -11.84 46.78
C LEU A 18 -30.16 -11.60 46.06
N GLU A 19 -29.13 -11.20 46.80
CA GLU A 19 -27.76 -11.21 46.35
C GLU A 19 -27.40 -12.63 45.89
N GLY A 20 -27.28 -12.81 44.58
CA GLY A 20 -26.63 -13.97 44.00
C GLY A 20 -25.12 -13.87 44.23
N PRO A 21 -24.42 -15.00 44.44
CA PRO A 21 -23.01 -14.99 44.78
C PRO A 21 -22.19 -14.40 43.63
N SER A 22 -21.38 -13.41 43.98
CA SER A 22 -20.34 -12.79 43.16
C SER A 22 -19.68 -13.81 42.24
N ARG A 23 -19.79 -13.56 40.93
CA ARG A 23 -18.94 -14.21 39.94
C ARG A 23 -17.50 -13.86 40.26
N GLU A 24 -16.82 -14.84 40.83
CA GLU A 24 -15.38 -14.88 41.02
C GLU A 24 -14.71 -14.52 39.69
N SER A 25 -14.03 -13.39 39.69
CA SER A 25 -13.32 -12.83 38.54
C SER A 25 -12.16 -13.75 38.18
N VAL A 26 -12.31 -14.51 37.11
CA VAL A 26 -11.25 -15.29 36.47
C VAL A 26 -10.16 -14.32 35.97
N PRO A 27 -8.86 -14.59 36.23
CA PRO A 27 -7.77 -13.68 35.85
C PRO A 27 -7.69 -13.49 34.32
N PRO A 28 -7.35 -12.28 33.84
CA PRO A 28 -7.24 -12.00 32.41
C PRO A 28 -5.90 -12.54 31.94
N GLY A 29 -5.89 -13.65 31.20
CA GLY A 29 -4.63 -14.17 30.70
C GLY A 29 -4.68 -15.31 29.70
N THR A 30 -5.75 -16.10 29.69
CA THR A 30 -5.85 -17.22 28.74
C THR A 30 -7.24 -17.25 28.14
N THR A 31 -7.39 -16.57 27.02
CA THR A 31 -8.54 -16.69 26.13
C THR A 31 -8.67 -18.16 25.74
N VAL A 32 -9.78 -18.80 26.14
CA VAL A 32 -10.07 -20.18 25.76
C VAL A 32 -10.13 -20.25 24.23
N PRO A 33 -9.38 -21.15 23.56
CA PRO A 33 -9.40 -21.26 22.12
C PRO A 33 -10.82 -21.47 21.60
N ARG A 34 -11.20 -20.76 20.54
CA ARG A 34 -12.58 -20.79 20.04
C ARG A 34 -13.01 -22.18 19.56
N VAL A 35 -12.07 -22.98 19.05
CA VAL A 35 -12.32 -24.37 18.69
C VAL A 35 -12.77 -25.21 19.89
N LYS A 36 -12.15 -25.02 21.05
CA LYS A 36 -12.53 -25.73 22.28
C LYS A 36 -13.89 -25.28 22.81
N LEU A 37 -14.21 -23.99 22.63
CA LEU A 37 -15.54 -23.48 22.94
C LEU A 37 -16.60 -24.14 22.05
N LEU A 38 -16.32 -24.31 20.75
CA LEU A 38 -17.22 -25.02 19.85
C LEU A 38 -17.44 -26.47 20.31
N ASP A 39 -16.37 -27.21 20.62
CA ASP A 39 -16.48 -28.58 21.11
C ASP A 39 -17.33 -28.66 22.40
N THR A 40 -17.09 -27.73 23.33
CA THR A 40 -17.84 -27.63 24.59
C THR A 40 -19.33 -27.32 24.35
N LEU A 41 -19.65 -26.48 23.37
CA LEU A 41 -21.02 -26.16 23.01
C LEU A 41 -21.76 -27.38 22.46
N VAL A 42 -21.10 -28.17 21.61
CA VAL A 42 -21.65 -29.40 21.05
C VAL A 42 -21.88 -30.44 22.13
N ASP A 43 -20.92 -30.61 23.05
CA ASP A 43 -21.07 -31.50 24.20
C ASP A 43 -22.24 -31.09 25.08
N THR A 44 -22.35 -29.79 25.38
CA THR A 44 -23.45 -29.25 26.20
C THR A 44 -24.79 -29.44 25.50
N PHE A 45 -24.86 -29.21 24.18
CA PHE A 45 -26.06 -29.44 23.38
C PHE A 45 -26.51 -30.90 23.45
N LEU A 46 -25.60 -31.86 23.22
CA LEU A 46 -25.91 -33.29 23.27
C LEU A 46 -26.37 -33.72 24.66
N GLN A 47 -25.76 -33.19 25.73
CA GLN A 47 -26.19 -33.45 27.10
C GLN A 47 -27.63 -32.96 27.33
N LYS A 48 -27.97 -31.74 26.90
CA LYS A 48 -29.32 -31.18 27.06
C LYS A 48 -30.34 -31.94 26.23
N LEU A 49 -29.97 -32.38 25.03
CA LEU A 49 -30.82 -33.18 24.15
C LEU A 49 -31.15 -34.54 24.80
N VAL A 50 -30.15 -35.24 25.34
CA VAL A 50 -30.36 -36.52 26.04
C VAL A 50 -31.17 -36.34 27.32
N ALA A 51 -30.93 -35.27 28.08
CA ALA A 51 -31.71 -34.97 29.28
C ALA A 51 -33.19 -34.72 28.94
N ALA A 52 -33.48 -34.01 27.85
CA ALA A 52 -34.84 -33.81 27.37
C ALA A 52 -35.50 -35.12 26.89
N GLY A 53 -34.73 -35.95 26.19
CA GLY A 53 -35.11 -37.28 25.72
C GLY A 53 -34.84 -38.41 26.72
N SER A 54 -35.00 -38.16 28.03
CA SER A 54 -34.68 -39.15 29.07
C SER A 54 -35.38 -40.50 28.87
N TYR A 55 -34.76 -41.59 29.38
CA TYR A 55 -35.33 -42.94 29.30
C TYR A 55 -36.75 -43.02 29.88
N GLN A 56 -37.03 -42.30 30.98
CA GLN A 56 -38.35 -42.24 31.58
C GLN A 56 -39.41 -41.75 30.58
N ARG A 57 -39.13 -40.62 29.92
CA ARG A 57 -40.03 -40.07 28.88
C ARG A 57 -40.20 -41.03 27.70
N PHE A 58 -39.14 -41.73 27.32
CA PHE A 58 -39.22 -42.76 26.29
C PHE A 58 -40.16 -43.91 26.70
N THR A 59 -39.98 -44.46 27.91
CA THR A 59 -40.84 -45.53 28.43
C THR A 59 -42.29 -45.08 28.67
N ASP A 60 -42.51 -43.82 29.02
CA ASP A 60 -43.84 -43.23 29.18
C ASP A 60 -44.62 -43.14 27.86
N CYS A 61 -43.92 -42.94 26.74
CA CYS A 61 -44.51 -42.98 25.40
C CYS A 61 -44.74 -44.41 24.91
N TYR A 62 -43.91 -45.37 25.34
CA TYR A 62 -43.95 -46.78 24.90
C TYR A 62 -44.32 -47.77 26.03
N LYS A 63 -45.28 -47.39 26.90
CA LYS A 63 -45.62 -48.16 28.12
C LYS A 63 -45.91 -49.63 27.85
N ARG A 64 -46.64 -49.94 26.79
CA ARG A 64 -47.03 -51.32 26.47
C ARG A 64 -45.84 -52.19 26.08
N LEU A 65 -44.88 -51.63 25.33
CA LEU A 65 -43.65 -52.34 24.96
C LEU A 65 -42.77 -52.55 26.19
N TYR A 66 -42.64 -51.52 27.03
CA TYR A 66 -41.87 -51.58 28.26
C TYR A 66 -42.41 -52.63 29.24
N GLN A 67 -43.74 -52.75 29.39
CA GLN A 67 -44.37 -53.76 30.24
C GLN A 67 -44.15 -55.20 29.74
N LEU A 68 -44.05 -55.39 28.42
CA LEU A 68 -43.84 -56.72 27.83
C LEU A 68 -42.37 -57.14 27.86
N GLN A 69 -41.47 -56.23 27.51
CA GLN A 69 -40.03 -56.49 27.39
C GLN A 69 -39.20 -55.26 27.82
N PRO A 70 -38.94 -55.09 29.13
CA PRO A 70 -38.20 -53.94 29.64
C PRO A 70 -36.73 -53.95 29.23
N GLU A 71 -36.08 -55.12 29.18
CA GLU A 71 -34.68 -55.24 28.79
C GLU A 71 -34.46 -54.88 27.32
N MET A 72 -35.38 -55.31 26.44
CA MET A 72 -35.32 -54.95 25.02
C MET A 72 -35.57 -53.45 24.82
N THR A 73 -36.53 -52.88 25.54
CA THR A 73 -36.84 -51.44 25.48
C THR A 73 -35.62 -50.59 25.89
N GLN A 74 -34.91 -51.00 26.94
CA GLN A 74 -33.68 -50.34 27.37
C GLN A 74 -32.59 -50.41 26.30
N ARG A 75 -32.34 -51.61 25.72
CA ARG A 75 -31.34 -51.78 24.65
C ARG A 75 -31.65 -50.93 23.42
N ILE A 76 -32.92 -50.81 23.04
CA ILE A 76 -33.34 -49.96 21.92
C ILE A 76 -33.02 -48.49 22.24
N TYR A 77 -33.37 -48.02 23.43
CA TYR A 77 -33.09 -46.65 23.85
C TYR A 77 -31.58 -46.36 23.87
N ASP A 78 -30.79 -47.23 24.50
CA ASP A 78 -29.34 -47.06 24.59
C ASP A 78 -28.72 -47.00 23.19
N LYS A 79 -29.14 -47.89 22.27
CA LYS A 79 -28.68 -47.87 20.88
C LYS A 79 -29.10 -46.61 20.14
N PHE A 80 -30.34 -46.14 20.34
CA PHE A 80 -30.83 -44.92 19.73
C PHE A 80 -30.03 -43.69 20.18
N ILE A 81 -29.83 -43.52 21.49
CA ILE A 81 -29.09 -42.37 22.03
C ILE A 81 -27.63 -42.40 21.62
N THR A 82 -26.97 -43.56 21.73
CA THR A 82 -25.57 -43.69 21.30
C THR A 82 -25.39 -43.42 19.82
N GLN A 83 -26.24 -43.99 18.96
CA GLN A 83 -26.17 -43.74 17.51
C GLN A 83 -26.43 -42.27 17.18
N LEU A 84 -27.41 -41.64 17.83
CA LEU A 84 -27.71 -40.22 17.63
C LEU A 84 -26.54 -39.33 18.05
N GLN A 85 -25.97 -39.56 19.23
CA GLN A 85 -24.83 -38.78 19.73
C GLN A 85 -23.60 -38.97 18.85
N THR A 86 -23.28 -40.20 18.45
CA THR A 86 -22.15 -40.49 17.57
C THR A 86 -22.34 -39.86 16.20
N SER A 87 -23.50 -40.05 15.58
CA SER A 87 -23.80 -39.48 14.25
C SER A 87 -23.71 -37.95 14.24
N VAL A 88 -24.23 -37.27 15.27
CA VAL A 88 -24.11 -35.80 15.37
C VAL A 88 -22.66 -35.36 15.59
N ARG A 89 -21.87 -36.09 16.39
CA ARG A 89 -20.45 -35.78 16.60
C ARG A 89 -19.64 -35.98 15.32
N GLU A 90 -19.90 -37.06 14.59
CA GLU A 90 -19.26 -37.37 13.32
C GLU A 90 -19.59 -36.27 12.29
N GLU A 91 -20.87 -35.95 12.09
CA GLU A 91 -21.31 -34.89 11.17
C GLU A 91 -20.64 -33.55 11.47
N ILE A 92 -20.61 -33.13 12.75
CA ILE A 92 -19.96 -31.89 13.14
C ILE A 92 -18.45 -31.95 12.92
N SER A 93 -17.82 -33.10 13.15
CA SER A 93 -16.40 -33.29 12.90
C SER A 93 -16.07 -33.23 11.41
N GLU A 94 -16.95 -33.77 10.56
CA GLU A 94 -16.87 -33.66 9.11
C GLU A 94 -17.00 -32.20 8.65
N ILE A 95 -18.01 -31.47 9.13
CA ILE A 95 -18.18 -30.04 8.85
C ILE A 95 -16.96 -29.22 9.32
N LYS A 96 -16.40 -29.55 10.50
CA LYS A 96 -15.17 -28.91 11.01
C LYS A 96 -13.98 -29.14 10.08
N ALA A 97 -13.83 -30.37 9.56
CA ALA A 97 -12.75 -30.74 8.67
C ALA A 97 -12.92 -30.11 7.28
N GLU A 98 -14.11 -30.22 6.68
CA GLU A 98 -14.43 -29.65 5.37
C GLU A 98 -14.26 -28.12 5.36
N GLY A 99 -14.80 -27.45 6.39
CA GLY A 99 -14.68 -26.00 6.54
C GLY A 99 -13.31 -25.52 7.02
N ASN A 100 -12.37 -26.44 7.30
CA ASN A 100 -11.08 -26.15 7.92
C ASN A 100 -11.21 -25.21 9.14
N LEU A 101 -12.25 -25.44 9.95
CA LEU A 101 -12.67 -24.50 10.98
C LEU A 101 -11.61 -24.32 12.07
N GLU A 102 -10.82 -25.36 12.36
CA GLU A 102 -9.75 -25.27 13.34
C GLU A 102 -8.71 -24.22 12.93
N ALA A 103 -8.25 -24.25 11.67
CA ALA A 103 -7.29 -23.27 11.18
C ALA A 103 -7.88 -21.85 11.14
N VAL A 104 -9.13 -21.71 10.69
CA VAL A 104 -9.81 -20.40 10.61
C VAL A 104 -10.04 -19.81 12.00
N LEU A 105 -10.51 -20.61 12.96
CA LEU A 105 -10.74 -20.16 14.34
C LEU A 105 -9.43 -19.85 15.06
N ASN A 106 -8.38 -20.65 14.85
CA ASN A 106 -7.06 -20.36 15.40
C ASN A 106 -6.44 -19.08 14.78
N ALA A 107 -6.65 -18.85 13.48
CA ALA A 107 -6.23 -17.61 12.83
C ALA A 107 -7.01 -16.40 13.36
N LEU A 108 -8.31 -16.56 13.61
CA LEU A 108 -9.14 -15.53 14.24
C LEU A 108 -8.70 -15.25 15.68
N ASP A 109 -8.39 -16.29 16.46
CA ASP A 109 -7.79 -16.16 17.80
C ASP A 109 -6.53 -15.30 17.69
N LYS A 110 -5.61 -15.61 16.78
CA LYS A 110 -4.40 -14.82 16.54
C LYS A 110 -4.70 -13.36 16.17
N ILE A 111 -5.63 -13.10 15.25
CA ILE A 111 -5.99 -11.72 14.85
C ILE A 111 -6.53 -10.92 16.03
N VAL A 112 -7.32 -11.55 16.90
CA VAL A 112 -7.85 -10.92 18.11
C VAL A 112 -6.73 -10.64 19.10
N GLU A 113 -5.81 -11.59 19.29
CA GLU A 113 -4.60 -11.42 20.11
C GLU A 113 -3.73 -10.26 19.62
N ASP A 114 -3.43 -10.20 18.32
CA ASP A 114 -2.60 -9.16 17.68
C ASP A 114 -3.18 -7.74 17.82
N ARG A 115 -4.47 -7.64 18.15
CA ARG A 115 -5.24 -6.39 18.22
C ARG A 115 -5.76 -6.06 19.63
N LYS A 116 -5.35 -6.83 20.65
CA LYS A 116 -5.86 -6.68 22.03
C LYS A 116 -5.74 -5.27 22.61
N ASP A 117 -4.67 -4.57 22.25
CA ASP A 117 -4.36 -3.25 22.80
C ASP A 117 -5.02 -2.09 22.02
N GLN A 118 -5.74 -2.39 20.92
CA GLN A 118 -6.46 -1.38 20.13
C GLN A 118 -7.89 -1.24 20.64
N GLU A 119 -8.16 -0.15 21.37
CA GLU A 119 -9.51 0.19 21.85
C GLU A 119 -10.38 0.89 20.78
N GLU A 120 -9.76 1.38 19.71
CA GLU A 120 -10.48 2.09 18.65
C GLU A 120 -11.38 1.14 17.83
N PRO A 121 -12.60 1.58 17.46
CA PRO A 121 -13.46 0.81 16.59
C PRO A 121 -12.77 0.49 15.26
N ALA A 122 -12.59 -0.79 14.97
CA ALA A 122 -12.03 -1.23 13.70
C ALA A 122 -12.93 -0.81 12.53
N TRP A 123 -12.31 -0.41 11.42
CA TRP A 123 -13.00 -0.05 10.18
C TRP A 123 -13.97 -1.16 9.73
N ARG A 124 -15.10 -0.76 9.15
CA ARG A 124 -16.11 -1.63 8.55
C ARG A 124 -16.44 -1.11 7.15
N PRO A 125 -16.73 -2.00 6.18
CA PRO A 125 -17.16 -1.58 4.85
C PRO A 125 -18.33 -0.59 4.94
N SER A 126 -18.21 0.53 4.24
CA SER A 126 -19.19 1.62 4.32
C SER A 126 -20.48 1.30 3.56
N GLY A 127 -20.45 0.26 2.71
CA GLY A 127 -21.50 -0.03 1.73
C GLY A 127 -21.34 0.77 0.43
N ASN A 128 -20.34 1.65 0.35
CA ASN A 128 -19.97 2.37 -0.86
C ASN A 128 -18.64 1.79 -1.41
N PRO A 129 -18.67 1.01 -2.51
CA PRO A 129 -17.48 0.33 -3.01
C PRO A 129 -16.40 1.31 -3.48
N GLU A 130 -16.76 2.47 -4.05
CA GLU A 130 -15.79 3.48 -4.48
C GLU A 130 -15.06 4.10 -3.30
N ALA A 131 -15.73 4.34 -2.18
CA ALA A 131 -15.10 4.86 -0.97
C ALA A 131 -14.14 3.84 -0.35
N ASP A 132 -14.58 2.59 -0.24
CA ASP A 132 -13.80 1.50 0.35
C ASP A 132 -12.56 1.18 -0.51
N LEU A 133 -12.72 1.16 -1.84
CA LEU A 133 -11.62 0.95 -2.78
C LEU A 133 -10.60 2.09 -2.74
N ARG A 134 -11.04 3.35 -2.64
CA ARG A 134 -10.11 4.48 -2.52
C ARG A 134 -9.20 4.33 -1.32
N SER A 135 -9.73 3.96 -0.15
CA SER A 135 -8.94 3.73 1.06
C SER A 135 -7.82 2.70 0.84
N ALA A 136 -8.16 1.59 0.17
CA ALA A 136 -7.20 0.53 -0.16
C ALA A 136 -6.13 0.98 -1.19
N LEU A 137 -6.50 1.81 -2.17
CA LEU A 137 -5.60 2.23 -3.26
C LEU A 137 -4.68 3.41 -2.93
N VAL A 138 -5.05 4.25 -1.95
CA VAL A 138 -4.26 5.42 -1.51
C VAL A 138 -2.77 5.14 -1.29
N PRO A 139 -2.33 4.07 -0.60
CA PRO A 139 -0.89 3.82 -0.41
C PRO A 139 -0.14 3.62 -1.74
N TYR A 140 -0.72 2.91 -2.70
CA TYR A 140 -0.11 2.67 -4.01
C TYR A 140 0.01 3.96 -4.82
N PHE A 141 -1.04 4.78 -4.86
CA PHE A 141 -0.99 6.06 -5.56
C PHE A 141 -0.04 7.06 -4.90
N ARG A 142 0.10 7.02 -3.57
CA ARG A 142 1.13 7.80 -2.85
C ARG A 142 2.54 7.36 -3.29
N GLN A 143 2.81 6.06 -3.32
CA GLN A 143 4.11 5.54 -3.78
C GLN A 143 4.43 5.96 -5.22
N GLN A 144 3.46 5.87 -6.13
CA GLN A 144 3.63 6.28 -7.53
C GLN A 144 3.90 7.78 -7.65
N ARG A 145 3.13 8.61 -6.95
CA ARG A 145 3.33 10.06 -6.89
C ARG A 145 4.74 10.38 -6.40
N ASP A 146 5.18 9.76 -5.32
CA ASP A 146 6.48 10.05 -4.72
C ASP A 146 7.64 9.59 -5.61
N ALA A 147 7.46 8.50 -6.38
CA ALA A 147 8.41 8.09 -7.41
C ALA A 147 8.50 9.12 -8.55
N LEU A 148 7.37 9.52 -9.13
CA LEU A 148 7.33 10.51 -10.21
C LEU A 148 7.91 11.86 -9.77
N GLN A 149 7.60 12.30 -8.55
CA GLN A 149 8.18 13.53 -8.00
C GLN A 149 9.71 13.46 -7.91
N ARG A 150 10.28 12.31 -7.55
CA ARG A 150 11.75 12.13 -7.56
C ARG A 150 12.33 12.23 -8.97
N HIS A 151 11.67 11.62 -9.97
CA HIS A 151 12.11 11.72 -11.36
C HIS A 151 12.05 13.16 -11.88
N VAL A 152 10.96 13.87 -11.62
CA VAL A 152 10.80 15.29 -12.01
C VAL A 152 11.89 16.14 -11.37
N ARG A 153 12.11 16.02 -10.06
CA ARG A 153 13.17 16.78 -9.35
C ARG A 153 14.56 16.51 -9.91
N LYS A 154 14.87 15.25 -10.26
CA LYS A 154 16.14 14.88 -10.89
C LYS A 154 16.29 15.59 -12.23
N GLN A 155 15.27 15.53 -13.08
CA GLN A 155 15.30 16.14 -14.40
C GLN A 155 15.40 17.67 -14.32
N GLU A 156 14.69 18.30 -13.40
CA GLU A 156 14.76 19.75 -13.17
C GLU A 156 16.15 20.20 -12.71
N ALA A 157 16.80 19.42 -11.83
CA ALA A 157 18.16 19.71 -11.38
C ALA A 157 19.18 19.59 -12.54
N GLU A 158 19.07 18.53 -13.35
CA GLU A 158 19.92 18.37 -14.52
C GLU A 158 19.71 19.48 -15.55
N ASN A 159 18.44 19.84 -15.83
CA ASN A 159 18.11 20.91 -16.75
C ASN A 159 18.65 22.27 -16.26
N ARG A 160 18.56 22.55 -14.96
CA ARG A 160 19.14 23.76 -14.37
C ARG A 160 20.65 23.82 -14.59
N ARG A 161 21.36 22.72 -14.31
CA ARG A 161 22.81 22.62 -14.54
C ARG A 161 23.17 22.85 -16.00
N LEU A 162 22.41 22.26 -16.93
CA LEU A 162 22.63 22.42 -18.37
C LEU A 162 22.34 23.86 -18.83
N ALA A 163 21.29 24.49 -18.31
CA ALA A 163 20.95 25.87 -18.61
C ALA A 163 22.07 26.84 -18.15
N GLU A 164 22.61 26.64 -16.95
CA GLU A 164 23.76 27.39 -16.43
C GLU A 164 24.99 27.22 -17.34
N ALA A 165 25.29 25.99 -17.75
CA ALA A 165 26.41 25.71 -18.67
C ALA A 165 26.22 26.37 -20.05
N VAL A 166 24.98 26.38 -20.58
CA VAL A 166 24.67 27.05 -21.84
C VAL A 166 24.84 28.56 -21.73
N VAL A 167 24.39 29.17 -20.63
CA VAL A 167 24.58 30.62 -20.40
C VAL A 167 26.07 30.95 -20.31
N ALA A 168 26.85 30.19 -19.53
CA ALA A 168 28.30 30.37 -19.44
C ALA A 168 28.98 30.19 -20.80
N GLY A 169 28.59 29.18 -21.58
CA GLY A 169 29.09 28.95 -22.94
C GLY A 169 28.77 30.12 -23.89
N ARG A 170 27.55 30.67 -23.82
CA ARG A 170 27.16 31.85 -24.62
C ARG A 170 28.01 33.08 -24.28
N GLN A 171 28.32 33.29 -23.01
CA GLN A 171 29.20 34.39 -22.57
C GLN A 171 30.63 34.22 -23.10
N GLN A 172 31.18 33.01 -23.06
CA GLN A 172 32.51 32.72 -23.61
C GLN A 172 32.57 32.97 -25.13
N VAL A 173 31.55 32.54 -25.87
CA VAL A 173 31.45 32.80 -27.32
C VAL A 173 31.40 34.30 -27.60
N GLN A 174 30.60 35.05 -26.83
CA GLN A 174 30.51 36.50 -26.97
C GLN A 174 31.87 37.18 -26.73
N GLU A 175 32.62 36.76 -25.72
CA GLU A 175 33.95 37.28 -25.44
C GLU A 175 34.95 36.95 -26.56
N LEU A 176 34.95 35.70 -27.03
CA LEU A 176 35.78 35.29 -28.17
C LEU A 176 35.45 36.11 -29.43
N GLN A 177 34.17 36.40 -29.67
CA GLN A 177 33.73 37.23 -30.79
C GLN A 177 34.26 38.66 -30.67
N ARG A 178 34.19 39.28 -29.48
CA ARG A 178 34.75 40.62 -29.23
C ARG A 178 36.26 40.65 -29.46
N ARG A 179 36.99 39.66 -28.96
CA ARG A 179 38.44 39.53 -29.17
C ARG A 179 38.79 39.35 -30.66
N GLY A 180 38.01 38.53 -31.37
CA GLY A 180 38.14 38.34 -32.82
C GLY A 180 37.95 39.65 -33.59
N GLN A 181 36.90 40.41 -33.27
CA GLN A 181 36.62 41.73 -33.86
C GLN A 181 37.73 42.74 -33.56
N ALA A 182 38.21 42.82 -32.32
CA ALA A 182 39.30 43.72 -31.94
C ALA A 182 40.59 43.40 -32.71
N ARG A 183 40.94 42.12 -32.84
CA ARG A 183 42.08 41.69 -33.68
C ARG A 183 41.87 42.08 -35.12
N GLN A 184 40.70 41.83 -35.70
CA GLN A 184 40.38 42.19 -37.07
C GLN A 184 40.53 43.70 -37.31
N GLN A 185 40.02 44.54 -36.40
CA GLN A 185 40.15 45.98 -36.47
C GLN A 185 41.62 46.42 -36.38
N ALA A 186 42.40 45.83 -35.47
CA ALA A 186 43.84 46.10 -35.34
C ALA A 186 44.58 45.75 -36.64
N TRP A 187 44.29 44.60 -37.25
CA TRP A 187 44.83 44.22 -38.56
C TRP A 187 44.45 45.23 -39.65
N GLN A 188 43.18 45.66 -39.70
CA GLN A 188 42.73 46.64 -40.70
C GLN A 188 43.44 47.99 -40.55
N VAL A 189 43.70 48.45 -39.33
CA VAL A 189 44.44 49.70 -39.08
C VAL A 189 45.90 49.57 -39.51
N SER A 190 46.57 48.47 -39.18
CA SER A 190 47.96 48.21 -39.58
C SER A 190 48.11 47.96 -41.09
N ALA A 191 47.07 47.45 -41.75
CA ALA A 191 47.03 47.22 -43.18
C ALA A 191 46.57 48.46 -43.99
N ARG A 192 46.22 49.58 -43.34
CA ARG A 192 45.98 50.83 -44.06
C ARG A 192 47.30 51.26 -44.72
N PRO A 193 47.33 51.45 -46.05
CA PRO A 193 48.52 51.98 -46.70
C PRO A 193 48.83 53.36 -46.10
N TYR A 194 50.10 53.57 -45.70
CA TYR A 194 50.61 54.89 -45.29
C TYR A 194 50.15 55.94 -46.32
N PRO A 195 49.71 57.14 -45.90
CA PRO A 195 49.30 58.16 -46.85
C PRO A 195 50.45 58.42 -47.82
N ARG A 196 50.17 58.19 -49.10
CA ARG A 196 51.10 58.45 -50.20
C ARG A 196 51.49 59.92 -50.12
N ALA A 197 52.70 60.21 -49.65
CA ALA A 197 53.27 61.53 -49.76
C ALA A 197 53.22 61.93 -51.24
N GLN A 198 52.50 63.01 -51.54
CA GLN A 198 52.47 63.61 -52.86
C GLN A 198 53.88 64.14 -53.13
N THR A 199 54.66 63.43 -53.93
CA THR A 199 55.84 64.00 -54.57
C THR A 199 55.38 64.77 -55.81
N PRO A 200 55.74 66.05 -55.99
CA PRO A 200 55.62 66.71 -57.28
C PRO A 200 56.72 66.19 -58.20
N GLY A 201 56.36 65.70 -59.39
CA GLY A 201 57.31 65.38 -60.46
C GLY A 201 57.84 66.63 -61.17
N PRO A 202 58.71 66.51 -62.20
CA PRO A 202 59.19 65.28 -62.83
C PRO A 202 60.73 65.19 -62.99
N GLY A 203 61.22 63.97 -63.12
CA GLY A 203 62.57 63.65 -63.57
C GLY A 203 62.64 62.15 -63.76
N GLY A 204 62.64 61.70 -65.01
CA GLY A 204 62.56 60.27 -65.35
C GLY A 204 63.71 59.48 -64.75
N HIS A 205 63.46 58.19 -64.49
CA HIS A 205 64.24 57.03 -64.90
C HIS A 205 63.52 55.79 -64.38
N ASP A 206 63.24 54.87 -65.30
CA ASP A 206 62.67 53.54 -65.06
C ASP A 206 63.44 52.76 -64.00
N LEU A 207 62.74 52.02 -63.13
CA LEU A 207 63.18 50.70 -62.64
C LEU A 207 62.05 49.94 -61.92
N VAL A 208 61.45 49.03 -62.69
CA VAL A 208 61.05 47.64 -62.39
C VAL A 208 60.38 47.31 -61.05
N LEU A 209 59.10 46.91 -61.14
CA LEU A 209 58.35 46.18 -60.12
C LEU A 209 59.03 44.84 -59.75
N VAL A 210 59.29 44.64 -58.46
CA VAL A 210 59.45 43.29 -57.89
C VAL A 210 58.21 43.01 -57.05
N GLY A 211 57.31 42.18 -57.58
CA GLY A 211 56.16 41.67 -56.86
C GLY A 211 56.60 40.71 -55.76
N VAL A 212 56.25 41.02 -54.51
CA VAL A 212 56.35 40.06 -53.40
C VAL A 212 55.01 39.34 -53.30
N THR A 213 55.00 38.06 -53.65
CA THR A 213 53.86 37.18 -53.49
C THR A 213 53.66 36.89 -52.01
N TRP A 214 52.50 37.25 -51.48
CA TRP A 214 52.06 36.83 -50.16
C TRP A 214 51.68 35.35 -50.21
N GLY A 215 52.37 34.53 -49.42
CA GLY A 215 52.06 33.12 -49.28
C GLY A 215 50.67 32.92 -48.66
N SER A 216 49.80 32.24 -49.39
CA SER A 216 48.56 31.66 -48.86
C SER A 216 48.87 30.62 -47.78
N PRO A 217 48.19 30.64 -46.63
CA PRO A 217 47.95 29.46 -45.83
C PRO A 217 46.53 28.96 -46.10
N HIS A 218 46.39 28.07 -47.09
CA HIS A 218 45.34 27.07 -47.03
C HIS A 218 45.79 25.98 -46.05
N ASN A 219 45.17 25.88 -44.87
CA ASN A 219 44.61 24.60 -44.43
C ASN A 219 43.71 24.81 -43.19
N CYS A 220 42.41 24.90 -43.45
CA CYS A 220 41.37 24.65 -42.46
C CYS A 220 40.45 23.59 -43.05
N SER A 221 40.50 22.37 -42.51
CA SER A 221 39.43 21.36 -42.49
C SER A 221 39.93 20.11 -41.72
N PRO A 222 39.05 19.23 -41.22
CA PRO A 222 38.36 19.38 -39.95
C PRO A 222 38.77 18.25 -38.98
N VAL A 223 38.87 18.52 -37.68
CA VAL A 223 39.01 17.43 -36.71
C VAL A 223 37.65 16.74 -36.59
N ALA A 224 37.63 15.50 -37.07
CA ALA A 224 36.50 14.59 -37.09
C ALA A 224 35.90 14.37 -35.70
N LEU A 225 34.57 14.29 -35.67
CA LEU A 225 33.80 13.76 -34.55
C LEU A 225 34.31 12.35 -34.17
N LYS A 226 34.64 12.19 -32.89
CA LYS A 226 34.76 10.89 -32.24
C LYS A 226 33.42 10.16 -32.30
N ARG A 227 33.40 8.97 -32.88
CA ARG A 227 32.44 7.92 -32.56
C ARG A 227 33.14 6.98 -31.57
N VAL A 228 32.76 7.04 -30.30
CA VAL A 228 33.11 6.03 -29.30
C VAL A 228 31.81 5.33 -28.93
N HIS A 229 31.80 4.02 -29.11
CA HIS A 229 30.79 3.10 -28.60
C HIS A 229 30.63 3.26 -27.09
N GLN A 230 29.38 3.19 -26.64
CA GLN A 230 29.07 2.69 -25.30
C GLN A 230 27.83 1.81 -25.45
N ASP A 231 28.06 0.50 -25.41
CA ASP A 231 27.09 -0.46 -24.91
C ASP A 231 26.84 -0.17 -23.43
N ASP A 232 25.57 -0.19 -22.99
CA ASP A 232 25.08 -0.92 -21.81
C ASP A 232 23.69 -0.41 -21.33
N VAL A 233 22.81 -1.41 -21.13
CA VAL A 233 21.45 -1.45 -20.51
C VAL A 233 20.26 -1.03 -21.38
#